data_AF-A0A7C2PJA0-F1
#
_entry.id   AF-A0A7C2PJA0-F1
#
_cell.length_a   1.000
_cell.length_b   1.000
_cell.length_c   1.000
_cell.angle_alpha   90.00
_cell.angle_beta   90.00
_cell.angle_gamma   90.00
#
_symmetry.space_group_name_H-M   'P 1'
#
loop_
_entity.id
_entity.type
_entity.pdbx_description
1 polymer ?
#
loop_
_entity_poly.entity_id
_entity_poly.type
_entity_poly.pdbx_seq_one_letter_code
_entity_poly.pdbx_strand_id
1 'polypeptide(L)'
;DLSMARPGDLLFFRNNRYFHLMIYLGVPKGEKILMQKTNARKLKNTGSHYDNQEPYLVYHTGPIEKTRGEVRKVSVSTLMKHPNPKWRPIPVNPHFLGVYRWNILN
;
A
#
# COMPACT_ATOMS: atom_id res chain seq x y z
N ASP A 1 10.89 7.17 8.71
CA ASP A 1 10.17 6.11 9.44
C ASP A 1 8.72 6.09 8.99
N LEU A 2 8.11 4.91 8.83
CA LEU A 2 6.71 4.74 8.42
C LEU A 2 5.72 5.31 9.45
N SER A 3 6.10 5.32 10.73
CA SER A 3 5.27 5.88 11.82
C SER A 3 4.86 7.34 11.61
N MET A 4 5.62 8.10 10.82
CA MET A 4 5.41 9.52 10.53
C MET A 4 4.61 9.77 9.25
N ALA A 5 4.21 8.72 8.53
CA ALA A 5 3.52 8.84 7.26
C ALA A 5 2.10 9.41 7.43
N ARG A 6 1.75 10.34 6.54
CA ARG A 6 0.42 10.94 6.41
C ARG A 6 -0.21 10.56 5.07
N PRO A 7 -1.55 10.52 4.95
CA PRO A 7 -2.21 10.28 3.68
C PRO A 7 -1.63 11.16 2.56
N GLY A 8 -1.23 10.53 1.45
CA GLY A 8 -0.56 11.18 0.32
C GLY A 8 0.97 11.13 0.34
N ASP A 9 1.59 10.77 1.47
CA ASP A 9 3.04 10.58 1.51
C ASP A 9 3.48 9.39 0.64
N LEU A 10 4.69 9.48 0.10
CA LEU A 10 5.31 8.45 -0.72
C LEU A 10 6.26 7.60 0.10
N LEU A 11 6.14 6.28 0.01
CA LEU A 11 7.21 5.37 0.40
C LEU A 11 8.10 5.12 -0.82
N PHE A 12 9.39 5.36 -0.65
CA PHE A 12 10.39 5.13 -1.68
C PHE A 12 11.18 3.86 -1.40
N PHE A 13 11.29 3.01 -2.42
CA PHE A 13 12.16 1.85 -2.42
C PHE A 13 13.17 1.91 -3.56
N ARG A 14 14.42 1.54 -3.28
CA ARG A 14 15.44 1.31 -4.31
C ARG A 14 15.36 -0.12 -4.82
N ASN A 15 15.19 -0.27 -6.12
CA ASN A 15 15.39 -1.51 -6.85
C ASN A 15 16.58 -1.33 -7.81
N ASN A 16 17.30 -2.40 -8.15
CA ASN A 16 18.61 -2.37 -8.81
C ASN A 16 18.70 -1.42 -10.04
N ARG A 17 17.60 -1.20 -10.76
CA ARG A 17 17.55 -0.33 -11.96
C ARG A 17 16.58 0.84 -11.87
N TYR A 18 15.74 0.92 -10.84
CA TYR A 18 14.68 1.92 -10.75
C TYR A 18 14.20 2.09 -9.31
N PHE A 19 13.52 3.21 -9.05
CA PHE A 19 12.80 3.39 -7.79
C PHE A 19 11.40 2.81 -7.90
N HIS A 20 10.94 2.20 -6.81
CA HIS A 20 9.57 1.74 -6.66
C HIS A 20 8.86 2.60 -5.64
N LEU A 21 7.66 3.03 -5.99
CA LEU A 21 6.87 4.00 -5.22
C LEU A 21 5.60 3.34 -4.70
N MET A 22 5.27 3.67 -3.46
CA MET A 22 3.95 3.40 -2.91
C MET A 22 3.37 4.71 -2.36
N ILE A 23 2.06 4.87 -2.47
CA ILE A 23 1.33 6.00 -1.90
C ILE A 23 0.67 5.52 -0.61
N TYR A 24 0.98 6.17 0.51
CA TYR A 24 0.34 5.90 1.78
C TYR A 24 -1.05 6.53 1.81
N LEU A 25 -2.08 5.73 2.01
CA LEU A 25 -3.47 6.20 2.08
C LEU A 25 -3.89 6.56 3.52
N GLY A 26 -3.16 6.05 4.51
CA GLY A 26 -3.59 6.11 5.91
C GLY A 26 -4.75 5.17 6.21
N VAL A 27 -5.33 5.33 7.40
CA VAL A 27 -6.51 4.56 7.83
C VAL A 27 -7.73 5.04 7.02
N PRO A 28 -8.48 4.14 6.37
CA PRO A 28 -9.69 4.52 5.67
C PRO A 28 -10.65 5.19 6.65
N LYS A 29 -10.98 6.46 6.41
CA LYS A 29 -12.09 7.11 7.12
C LYS A 29 -13.35 6.58 6.47
N GLY A 30 -14.19 5.90 7.25
CA GLY A 30 -15.34 5.15 6.74
C GLY A 30 -16.17 5.94 5.73
N GLU A 31 -15.96 5.68 4.45
CA GLU A 31 -17.03 5.81 3.47
C GLU A 31 -18.00 4.68 3.79
N LYS A 32 -19.26 5.03 4.08
CA LYS A 32 -20.34 4.07 3.94
C LYS A 32 -20.27 3.57 2.50
N ILE A 33 -19.67 2.41 2.28
CA ILE A 33 -19.78 1.72 1.01
C ILE A 33 -21.28 1.49 0.83
N LEU A 34 -21.89 2.23 -0.08
CA LEU A 34 -23.20 1.92 -0.62
C LEU A 34 -23.03 0.60 -1.37
N MET A 35 -23.03 -0.51 -0.63
CA MET A 35 -23.15 -1.84 -1.21
C MET A 35 -24.51 -1.87 -1.88
N GLN A 36 -24.52 -1.65 -3.20
CA GLN A 36 -25.65 -2.03 -4.02
C GLN A 36 -25.95 -3.49 -3.68
N LYS A 37 -27.16 -3.73 -3.17
CA LYS A 37 -27.65 -5.02 -2.69
C LYS A 37 -27.76 -6.02 -3.85
N THR A 38 -26.64 -6.54 -4.33
CA THR A 38 -26.63 -7.69 -5.24
C THR A 38 -25.77 -8.80 -4.62
N ASN A 39 -26.48 -9.77 -4.02
CA ASN A 39 -26.00 -11.11 -3.68
C ASN A 39 -24.88 -11.22 -2.64
N ALA A 40 -25.19 -10.85 -1.40
CA ALA A 40 -24.37 -10.98 -0.19
C ALA A 40 -24.03 -12.42 0.27
N ARG A 41 -24.03 -13.42 -0.62
CA ARG A 41 -23.69 -14.82 -0.27
C ARG A 41 -22.32 -15.31 -0.75
N LYS A 42 -21.59 -14.56 -1.59
CA LYS A 42 -20.32 -15.02 -2.19
C LYS A 42 -19.07 -14.21 -1.82
N LEU A 43 -19.14 -13.33 -0.81
CA LEU A 43 -18.02 -12.49 -0.35
C LEU A 43 -17.49 -12.87 1.04
N LYS A 44 -17.59 -14.15 1.43
CA LYS A 44 -17.03 -14.61 2.73
C LYS A 44 -15.56 -15.05 2.64
N ASN A 45 -15.00 -15.24 1.44
CA ASN A 45 -13.65 -15.78 1.23
C ASN A 45 -12.67 -14.81 0.53
N THR A 46 -13.11 -13.59 0.20
CA THR A 46 -12.20 -12.53 -0.26
C THR A 46 -12.02 -11.58 0.90
N GLY A 47 -10.85 -11.65 1.57
CA GLY A 47 -10.53 -10.92 2.81
C GLY A 47 -10.98 -9.47 2.81
N SER A 48 -12.22 -9.24 3.25
CA SER A 48 -12.81 -7.92 3.40
C SER A 48 -12.27 -7.30 4.69
N HIS A 49 -11.01 -6.87 4.64
CA HIS A 49 -10.32 -6.09 5.66
C HIS A 49 -10.83 -4.63 5.73
N TYR A 50 -12.03 -4.34 5.23
CA TYR A 50 -12.61 -2.99 5.27
C TYR A 50 -13.05 -2.54 6.67
N ASP A 51 -13.04 -3.45 7.66
CA ASP A 51 -13.40 -3.17 9.06
C ASP A 51 -12.18 -2.98 9.98
N ASN A 52 -10.96 -3.21 9.49
CA ASN A 52 -9.77 -2.95 10.28
C ASN A 52 -9.40 -1.48 10.16
N GLN A 53 -9.30 -0.78 11.29
CA GLN A 53 -8.72 0.57 11.45
C GLN A 53 -7.20 0.57 11.14
N GLU A 54 -6.79 -0.10 10.07
CA GLU A 54 -5.41 -0.26 9.69
C GLU A 54 -5.09 0.63 8.48
N PRO A 55 -3.93 1.29 8.45
CA PRO A 55 -3.51 2.04 7.29
C PRO A 55 -3.24 1.17 6.07
N TYR A 56 -3.50 1.74 4.90
CA TYR A 56 -3.26 1.11 3.60
C TYR A 56 -2.24 1.88 2.77
N LEU A 57 -1.68 1.17 1.79
CA LEU A 57 -0.92 1.74 0.68
C LEU A 57 -1.47 1.26 -0.65
N VAL A 58 -1.19 2.05 -1.68
CA VAL A 58 -1.36 1.66 -3.08
C VAL A 58 -0.02 1.70 -3.80
N TYR A 59 0.21 0.71 -4.67
CA TYR A 59 1.42 0.61 -5.47
C TYR A 59 1.11 -0.08 -6.81
N HIS A 60 1.98 0.12 -7.80
CA HIS A 60 1.90 -0.60 -9.06
C HIS A 60 2.96 -1.70 -9.08
N THR A 61 2.62 -2.94 -9.43
CA THR A 61 3.57 -4.06 -9.36
C THR A 61 4.76 -3.95 -10.32
N GLY A 62 4.66 -3.04 -11.29
CA GLY A 62 5.50 -3.07 -12.49
C GLY A 62 5.14 -4.28 -13.36
N PRO A 63 5.75 -4.41 -14.55
CA PRO A 63 5.56 -5.59 -15.39
C PRO A 63 5.95 -6.85 -14.64
N ILE A 64 5.02 -7.82 -14.55
CA ILE A 64 5.29 -9.17 -14.04
C ILE A 64 5.16 -10.11 -15.23
N GLU A 65 6.26 -10.78 -15.57
CA GLU A 65 6.37 -11.68 -16.72
C GLU A 65 5.90 -11.03 -18.02
N LYS A 66 4.79 -11.51 -18.60
CA LYS A 66 4.20 -11.02 -19.85
C LYS A 66 3.06 -10.01 -19.63
N THR A 67 2.82 -9.58 -18.39
CA THR A 67 1.75 -8.63 -18.06
C THR A 67 2.30 -7.23 -17.86
N ARG A 68 1.45 -6.20 -18.08
CA ARG A 68 1.81 -4.79 -17.81
C ARG A 68 1.95 -4.48 -16.33
N GLY A 69 1.57 -5.41 -15.45
CA GLY A 69 1.38 -5.16 -14.03
C GLY A 69 -0.01 -4.63 -13.71
N GLU A 70 -0.28 -4.45 -12.42
CA GLU A 70 -1.53 -3.92 -11.92
C GLU A 70 -1.30 -2.99 -10.72
N VAL A 71 -2.30 -2.14 -10.44
CA VAL A 71 -2.36 -1.36 -9.22
C VAL A 71 -2.95 -2.24 -8.11
N ARG A 72 -2.24 -2.35 -6.99
CA ARG A 72 -2.68 -3.09 -5.82
C ARG A 72 -2.85 -2.19 -4.62
N LYS A 73 -3.82 -2.53 -3.78
CA LYS A 73 -3.99 -1.99 -2.43
C LYS A 73 -3.52 -3.04 -1.41
N VAL A 74 -2.70 -2.64 -0.46
CA VAL A 74 -2.14 -3.53 0.58
C VAL A 74 -2.20 -2.86 1.95
N SER A 75 -2.48 -3.63 2.99
CA SER A 75 -2.44 -3.12 4.36
C SER A 75 -0.99 -2.97 4.85
N VAL A 76 -0.72 -2.02 5.75
CA VAL A 76 0.62 -1.82 6.32
C VAL A 76 1.13 -3.08 7.01
N SER A 77 0.31 -3.77 7.80
CA SER A 77 0.64 -5.00 8.53
C SER A 77 1.04 -6.13 7.59
N THR A 78 0.33 -6.27 6.46
CA THR A 78 0.67 -7.22 5.39
C THR A 78 2.02 -6.87 4.77
N LEU A 79 2.24 -5.60 4.45
CA LEU A 79 3.49 -5.12 3.85
C LEU A 79 4.70 -5.29 4.81
N MET A 80 4.51 -5.05 6.11
CA MET A 80 5.54 -5.26 7.14
C MET A 80 5.97 -6.72 7.24
N LYS A 81 5.06 -7.66 6.95
CA LYS A 81 5.31 -9.11 6.96
C LYS A 81 5.59 -9.67 5.57
N HIS A 82 5.86 -8.81 4.58
CA HIS A 82 6.03 -9.25 3.19
C HIS A 82 7.13 -10.35 3.10
N PRO A 83 6.90 -11.45 2.37
CA PRO A 83 7.83 -12.59 2.33
C PRO A 83 9.21 -12.18 1.84
N ASN A 84 9.28 -11.33 0.80
CA ASN A 84 10.53 -10.73 0.38
C ASN A 84 10.88 -9.51 1.25
N PRO A 85 11.98 -9.51 2.02
CA PRO A 85 12.32 -8.46 2.97
C PRO A 85 12.64 -7.11 2.32
N LYS A 86 13.03 -7.08 1.03
CA LYS A 86 13.32 -5.83 0.32
C LYS A 86 12.13 -4.88 0.24
N TRP A 87 10.92 -5.41 0.37
CA TRP A 87 9.67 -4.66 0.33
C TRP A 87 9.14 -4.24 1.71
N ARG A 88 9.83 -4.61 2.81
CA ARG A 88 9.41 -4.22 4.15
C ARG A 88 9.86 -2.78 4.44
N PRO A 89 8.95 -1.85 4.79
CA PRO A 89 9.27 -0.44 5.03
C PRO A 89 9.82 -0.21 6.44
N ILE A 90 10.94 -0.88 6.76
CA ILE A 90 11.60 -0.78 8.07
C ILE A 90 12.92 0.00 7.96
N PRO A 91 13.32 0.79 8.98
CA PRO A 91 14.52 1.63 8.89
C PRO A 91 15.81 0.89 8.58
N VAL A 92 15.92 -0.38 8.99
CA VAL A 92 17.12 -1.22 8.75
C VAL A 92 17.17 -1.84 7.35
N ASN A 93 16.11 -1.72 6.54
CA ASN A 93 16.09 -2.25 5.19
C ASN A 93 16.77 -1.25 4.23
N PRO A 94 17.93 -1.56 3.63
CA PRO A 94 18.63 -0.64 2.73
C PRO A 94 17.87 -0.36 1.42
N HIS A 95 16.88 -1.18 1.08
CA HIS A 95 16.00 -0.90 -0.04
C HIS A 95 14.95 0.16 0.29
N PHE A 96 14.59 0.36 1.56
CA PHE A 96 13.62 1.36 1.95
C PHE A 96 14.31 2.69 2.20
N LEU A 97 14.13 3.63 1.28
CA LEU A 97 14.77 4.95 1.35
C LEU A 97 14.04 5.91 2.30
N GLY A 98 12.81 5.58 2.65
CA GLY A 98 12.03 6.33 3.63
C GLY A 98 10.69 6.82 3.09
N VAL A 99 10.12 7.74 3.85
CA VAL A 99 8.84 8.38 3.58
C VAL A 99 9.10 9.82 3.15
N TYR A 100 8.51 10.23 2.04
CA TYR A 100 8.69 11.55 1.44
C TYR A 100 7.34 12.25 1.29
N ARG A 101 7.32 13.54 1.59
CA ARG A 101 6.15 14.39 1.40
C ARG A 101 6.39 15.33 0.23
N TRP A 102 5.37 15.48 -0.61
CA TRP A 102 5.37 16.46 -1.67
C TRP A 102 5.23 17.88 -1.11
N ASN A 103 6.18 18.76 -1.41
CA ASN A 103 5.97 20.21 -1.28
C ASN A 103 5.37 20.74 -2.59
N ILE A 104 4.06 20.56 -2.78
CA ILE A 104 3.37 21.10 -3.97
C ILE A 104 2.85 22.52 -3.71
N LEU A 105 2.84 22.99 -2.45
CA LEU A 105 2.40 24.33 -2.07
C LEU A 105 3.41 24.92 -1.08
N ASN A 106 4.43 25.61 -1.60
CA ASN A 106 5.21 26.57 -0.83
C ASN A 106 4.75 27.98 -1.20
#